data_AF-A0A3B9YNN5-F1
#
_entry.id   AF-A0A3B9YNN5-F1
#
_cell.length_a   1.000
_cell.length_b   1.000
_cell.length_c   1.000
_cell.angle_alpha   90.00
_cell.angle_beta   90.00
_cell.angle_gamma   90.00
#
_symmetry.space_group_name_H-M   'P 1'
#
loop_
_entity.id
_entity.type
_entity.pdbx_description
1 polymer ?
#
loop_
_entity_poly.entity_id
_entity_poly.type
_entity_poly.pdbx_seq_one_letter_code
_entity_poly.pdbx_strand_id
1 'polypeptide(L)'
;MGLELGRCCGGIIVGQRWISFGVGFACLLVAGAAAPTASGNDRPPQFRCLVREVAVKEETIMVTCHNWSMNGLRRFAADTKQPYSSVVAAEATTALRENIPMLIAYVPDPEINPVGCRIRDCRKILAVIK
;
A
#
# COMPACT_ATOMS: atom_id res chain seq x y z
N MET A 1 -46.15 -10.67 17.82
CA MET A 1 -46.52 -9.26 18.01
C MET A 1 -45.20 -8.49 18.07
N GLY A 2 -44.70 -7.70 17.12
CA GLY A 2 -45.14 -7.20 15.81
C GLY A 2 -44.34 -5.90 15.56
N LEU A 3 -43.53 -5.87 14.48
CA LEU A 3 -43.21 -4.75 13.55
C LEU A 3 -42.86 -3.34 14.12
N GLU A 4 -41.81 -2.62 13.69
CA GLU A 4 -41.59 -2.13 12.32
C GLU A 4 -40.14 -1.75 11.95
N LEU A 5 -39.90 -1.79 10.63
CA LEU A 5 -38.72 -1.38 9.87
C LEU A 5 -38.56 0.16 9.82
N GLY A 6 -37.32 0.64 9.95
CA GLY A 6 -36.92 2.02 9.65
C GLY A 6 -35.81 2.07 8.60
N ARG A 7 -36.19 2.39 7.37
CA ARG A 7 -35.44 2.42 6.11
C ARG A 7 -34.83 3.81 5.90
N CYS A 8 -33.54 3.91 5.59
CA CYS A 8 -32.90 5.08 4.95
C CYS A 8 -31.88 4.54 3.94
N CYS A 9 -32.33 4.22 2.72
CA CYS A 9 -32.21 5.06 1.53
C CYS A 9 -30.79 5.04 0.95
N GLY A 10 -30.65 4.21 -0.09
CA GLY A 10 -29.57 4.32 -1.05
C GLY A 10 -29.62 5.65 -1.80
N GLY A 11 -28.44 6.15 -2.14
CA GLY A 11 -28.23 7.27 -3.05
C GLY A 11 -27.06 6.94 -3.95
N ILE A 12 -27.36 6.67 -5.22
CA ILE A 12 -26.39 6.63 -6.31
C ILE A 12 -26.15 8.10 -6.68
N ILE A 13 -24.91 8.59 -6.59
CA ILE A 13 -24.57 9.94 -7.04
C ILE A 13 -23.89 9.84 -8.41
N VAL A 14 -24.68 10.02 -9.46
CA VAL A 14 -24.25 10.32 -10.84
C VAL A 14 -24.33 11.83 -11.03
N GLY A 15 -23.26 12.42 -11.57
CA GLY A 15 -23.35 13.61 -12.42
C GLY A 15 -23.45 14.99 -11.76
N GLN A 16 -22.40 15.78 -12.00
CA GLN A 16 -22.40 17.21 -12.34
C GLN A 16 -23.25 18.21 -11.53
N ARG A 17 -22.51 19.18 -10.97
CA ARG A 17 -22.70 20.64 -11.12
C ARG A 17 -23.96 21.23 -10.49
N TRP A 18 -23.77 22.16 -9.53
CA TRP A 18 -24.21 23.57 -9.60
C TRP A 18 -24.38 24.20 -8.20
N ILE A 19 -23.74 25.37 -8.06
CA ILE A 19 -24.18 26.62 -7.40
C ILE A 19 -24.22 26.67 -5.88
N SER A 20 -23.25 27.42 -5.35
CA SER A 20 -23.32 28.11 -4.07
C SER A 20 -24.44 29.16 -4.07
N PHE A 21 -25.35 29.08 -3.10
CA PHE A 21 -26.06 30.23 -2.55
C PHE A 21 -25.80 30.27 -1.05
N GLY A 22 -25.28 31.40 -0.58
CA GLY A 22 -24.99 31.64 0.82
C GLY A 22 -26.26 31.74 1.67
N VAL A 23 -26.12 31.46 2.96
CA VAL A 23 -26.10 32.46 4.05
C VAL A 23 -26.09 31.67 5.37
N GLY A 24 -25.05 31.91 6.17
CA GLY A 24 -25.10 31.91 7.63
C GLY A 24 -25.52 30.64 8.36
N PHE A 25 -24.55 29.81 8.75
CA PHE A 25 -24.44 29.40 10.15
C PHE A 25 -22.99 28.99 10.42
N ALA A 26 -22.35 29.66 11.39
CA ALA A 26 -21.00 29.39 11.81
C ALA A 26 -20.91 27.95 12.36
N CYS A 27 -20.37 27.05 11.56
CA CYS A 27 -19.74 25.84 12.06
C CYS A 27 -18.25 26.00 11.75
N LEU A 28 -17.48 26.39 12.76
CA LEU A 28 -16.03 26.38 12.74
C LEU A 28 -15.57 24.91 12.74
N LEU A 29 -15.83 24.21 11.63
CA LEU A 29 -15.32 22.87 11.40
C LEU A 29 -13.93 23.03 10.78
N VAL A 30 -12.94 22.68 11.59
CA VAL A 30 -11.54 22.51 11.23
C VAL A 30 -11.44 21.90 9.83
N ALA A 31 -11.07 22.73 8.86
CA ALA A 31 -10.55 22.28 7.60
C ALA A 31 -9.18 21.64 7.87
N GLY A 32 -8.95 20.46 7.31
CA GLY A 32 -7.59 19.93 7.16
C GLY A 32 -7.37 18.56 7.77
N ALA A 33 -8.02 17.55 7.20
CA ALA A 33 -7.34 16.36 6.69
C ALA A 33 -8.44 15.47 6.11
N ALA A 34 -8.66 15.57 4.79
CA ALA A 34 -9.17 14.40 4.09
C ALA A 34 -8.11 13.32 4.29
N ALA A 35 -8.28 12.49 5.31
CA ALA A 35 -7.56 11.24 5.41
C ALA A 35 -7.71 10.56 4.05
N PRO A 36 -6.62 10.09 3.41
CA PRO A 36 -6.76 9.35 2.17
C PRO A 36 -7.76 8.25 2.45
N THR A 37 -8.89 8.31 1.73
CA THR A 37 -9.90 7.27 1.76
C THR A 37 -9.16 6.01 1.35
N ALA A 38 -8.88 5.15 2.33
CA ALA A 38 -8.33 3.83 2.10
C ALA A 38 -9.29 3.15 1.13
N SER A 39 -8.88 3.13 -0.14
CA SER A 39 -9.63 2.53 -1.22
C SER A 39 -9.92 1.08 -0.82
N GLY A 40 -11.20 0.71 -0.84
CA GLY A 40 -11.75 -0.52 -0.27
C GLY A 40 -11.24 -1.80 -0.91
N ASN A 41 -10.00 -2.16 -0.58
CA ASN A 41 -9.46 -3.49 -0.63
C ASN A 41 -8.72 -3.66 0.70
N ASP A 42 -9.36 -4.32 1.68
CA ASP A 42 -8.74 -4.64 2.99
C ASP A 42 -7.46 -5.48 2.87
N ARG A 43 -7.14 -5.98 1.66
CA ARG A 43 -5.87 -6.66 1.37
C ARG A 43 -4.85 -5.71 0.76
N PRO A 44 -3.62 -5.68 1.31
CA PRO A 44 -2.53 -4.95 0.67
C PRO A 44 -2.27 -5.51 -0.73
N PRO A 45 -1.90 -4.66 -1.70
CA PRO A 45 -1.55 -5.11 -3.03
C PRO A 45 -0.38 -6.08 -2.98
N GLN A 46 -0.42 -7.09 -3.84
CA GLN A 46 0.57 -8.15 -3.92
C GLN A 46 1.30 -8.09 -5.25
N PHE A 47 2.56 -8.48 -5.25
CA PHE A 47 3.43 -8.44 -6.40
C PHE A 47 4.24 -9.71 -6.50
N ARG A 48 3.94 -10.54 -7.50
CA ARG A 48 4.73 -11.75 -7.82
C ARG A 48 5.92 -11.35 -8.68
N CYS A 49 7.13 -11.70 -8.27
CA CYS A 49 8.35 -11.37 -9.01
C CYS A 49 9.50 -12.35 -8.73
N LEU A 50 10.46 -12.39 -9.64
CA LEU A 50 11.76 -13.03 -9.39
C LEU A 50 12.68 -12.04 -8.69
N VAL A 51 13.27 -12.46 -7.58
CA VAL A 51 14.28 -11.65 -6.89
C VAL A 51 15.57 -11.64 -7.70
N ARG A 52 16.13 -10.46 -7.92
CA ARG A 52 17.39 -10.26 -8.66
C ARG A 52 18.52 -9.78 -7.77
N GLU A 53 18.20 -9.05 -6.72
CA GLU A 53 19.18 -8.52 -5.78
C GLU A 53 18.53 -8.36 -4.41
N VAL A 54 19.29 -8.69 -3.37
CA VAL A 54 18.94 -8.41 -1.97
C VAL A 54 20.12 -7.67 -1.35
N ALA A 55 19.88 -6.45 -0.87
CA ALA A 55 20.87 -5.63 -0.21
C ALA A 55 20.39 -5.29 1.21
N VAL A 56 21.12 -5.79 2.21
CA VAL A 56 20.83 -5.51 3.62
C VAL A 56 21.75 -4.39 4.08
N LYS A 57 21.15 -3.26 4.48
CA LYS A 57 21.81 -2.14 5.13
C LYS A 57 21.41 -2.11 6.61
N GLU A 58 22.07 -1.25 7.37
CA GLU A 58 21.89 -1.12 8.82
C GLU A 58 20.41 -0.88 9.21
N GLU A 59 19.71 -0.01 8.47
CA GLU A 59 18.31 0.34 8.76
C GLU A 59 17.29 -0.23 7.78
N THR A 60 17.73 -0.74 6.63
CA THR A 60 16.82 -1.16 5.56
C THR A 60 17.29 -2.40 4.80
N ILE A 61 16.33 -3.24 4.43
CA ILE A 61 16.52 -4.36 3.52
C ILE A 61 15.89 -3.97 2.20
N MET A 62 16.70 -3.89 1.14
CA MET A 62 16.23 -3.61 -0.22
C MET A 62 16.16 -4.91 -1.02
N VAL A 63 15.05 -5.10 -1.72
CA VAL A 63 14.80 -6.24 -2.61
C VAL A 63 14.50 -5.69 -4.00
N THR A 64 15.38 -5.97 -4.96
CA THR A 64 15.15 -5.67 -6.37
C THR A 64 14.51 -6.88 -7.03
N CYS A 65 13.34 -6.66 -7.63
CA CYS A 65 12.49 -7.70 -8.16
C CYS A 65 12.19 -7.47 -9.64
N HIS A 66 12.29 -8.52 -10.45
CA HIS A 66 11.94 -8.51 -11.86
C HIS A 66 10.56 -9.14 -12.07
N ASN A 67 9.70 -8.46 -12.84
CA ASN A 67 8.41 -9.01 -13.24
C ASN A 67 8.31 -9.05 -14.76
N TRP A 68 8.12 -10.25 -15.31
CA TRP A 68 8.00 -10.48 -16.75
C TRP A 68 6.76 -9.81 -17.36
N SER A 69 5.65 -9.71 -16.63
CA SER A 69 4.42 -9.08 -17.13
C SER A 69 4.56 -7.59 -17.36
N MET A 70 5.46 -6.91 -16.65
CA MET A 70 5.73 -5.47 -16.81
C MET A 70 7.07 -5.21 -17.50
N ASN A 71 7.82 -6.27 -17.85
CA ASN A 71 9.16 -6.21 -18.40
C ASN A 71 10.07 -5.19 -17.70
N GLY A 72 10.14 -5.26 -16.37
CA GLY A 72 10.82 -4.22 -15.59
C GLY A 72 11.24 -4.65 -14.19
N LEU A 73 12.15 -3.85 -13.63
CA LEU A 73 12.61 -3.97 -12.25
C LEU A 73 11.79 -3.07 -11.33
N ARG A 74 11.41 -3.60 -10.17
CA ARG A 74 10.78 -2.88 -9.07
C ARG A 74 11.65 -3.06 -7.84
N ARG A 75 11.85 -2.00 -7.06
CA ARG A 75 12.53 -2.11 -5.77
C ARG A 75 11.51 -2.04 -4.66
N PHE A 76 11.72 -2.88 -3.67
CA PHE A 76 10.95 -2.94 -2.45
C PHE A 76 11.90 -2.79 -1.28
N ALA A 77 11.43 -2.22 -0.17
CA ALA A 77 12.24 -2.09 1.02
C ALA A 77 11.46 -2.41 2.30
N ALA A 78 12.12 -3.03 3.25
CA ALA A 78 11.63 -3.26 4.60
C ALA A 78 12.54 -2.56 5.61
N ASP A 79 11.97 -1.98 6.67
CA ASP A 79 12.72 -1.46 7.80
C ASP A 79 13.28 -2.63 8.63
N THR A 80 14.56 -2.62 8.99
CA THR A 80 15.18 -3.69 9.80
C THR A 80 14.59 -3.77 11.21
N LYS A 81 14.07 -2.65 11.72
CA LYS A 81 13.43 -2.52 13.05
C LYS A 81 12.06 -3.20 13.16
N GLN A 82 11.51 -3.72 12.06
CA GLN A 82 10.22 -4.42 12.03
C GLN A 82 10.40 -5.91 12.36
N PRO A 83 9.44 -6.55 13.05
CA PRO A 83 9.58 -7.95 13.48
C PRO A 83 9.64 -8.96 12.32
N TYR A 84 9.13 -8.59 11.14
CA TYR A 84 9.13 -9.42 9.94
C TYR A 84 10.37 -9.23 9.04
N SER A 85 11.28 -8.31 9.39
CA SER A 85 12.41 -7.93 8.54
C SER A 85 13.37 -9.09 8.25
N SER A 86 13.68 -9.90 9.26
CA SER A 86 14.53 -11.09 9.13
C SER A 86 13.94 -12.14 8.19
N VAL A 87 12.61 -12.34 8.27
CA VAL A 87 11.87 -13.25 7.38
C VAL A 87 11.91 -12.74 5.95
N VAL A 88 11.71 -11.43 5.73
CA VAL A 88 11.81 -10.82 4.40
C VAL A 88 13.21 -11.04 3.81
N ALA A 89 14.28 -10.79 4.57
CA ALA A 89 15.65 -11.00 4.11
C ALA A 89 15.93 -12.47 3.79
N ALA A 90 15.49 -13.40 4.65
CA ALA A 90 15.70 -14.83 4.48
C ALA A 90 14.95 -15.35 3.24
N GLU A 91 13.64 -15.09 3.12
CA GLU A 91 12.85 -15.57 1.99
C GLU A 91 13.29 -14.91 0.67
N ALA A 92 13.63 -13.61 0.67
CA ALA A 92 14.15 -12.95 -0.54
C ALA A 92 15.51 -13.54 -0.97
N THR A 93 16.38 -13.88 -0.01
CA THR A 93 17.67 -14.53 -0.29
C THR A 93 17.49 -15.94 -0.82
N THR A 94 16.56 -16.72 -0.25
CA THR A 94 16.21 -18.05 -0.75
C THR A 94 15.64 -17.97 -2.16
N ALA A 95 14.68 -17.06 -2.40
CA ALA A 95 14.09 -16.84 -3.71
C ALA A 95 15.14 -16.43 -4.76
N LEU A 96 16.13 -15.62 -4.37
CA LEU A 96 17.27 -15.25 -5.21
C LEU A 96 18.16 -16.47 -5.54
N ARG A 97 18.52 -17.27 -4.53
CA ARG A 97 19.40 -18.44 -4.68
C ARG A 97 18.78 -19.57 -5.50
N GLU A 98 17.51 -19.86 -5.23
CA GLU A 98 16.76 -20.93 -5.90
C GLU A 98 16.13 -20.44 -7.22
N ASN A 99 16.22 -19.14 -7.51
CA ASN A 99 15.63 -18.49 -8.69
C ASN A 99 14.13 -18.80 -8.82
N ILE A 100 13.42 -18.77 -7.70
CA ILE A 100 11.96 -19.01 -7.62
C ILE A 100 11.21 -17.68 -7.46
N PRO A 101 9.96 -17.58 -7.98
CA PRO A 101 9.15 -16.39 -7.82
C PRO A 101 8.66 -16.25 -6.38
N MET A 102 8.74 -15.03 -5.86
CA MET A 102 8.28 -14.64 -4.53
C MET A 102 7.07 -13.70 -4.65
N LEU A 103 6.14 -13.76 -3.70
CA LEU A 103 4.97 -12.88 -3.64
C LEU A 103 5.17 -11.84 -2.53
N ILE A 104 5.23 -10.56 -2.91
CA ILE A 104 5.48 -9.45 -1.99
C ILE A 104 4.18 -8.68 -1.76
N ALA A 105 3.74 -8.57 -0.52
CA ALA A 105 2.70 -7.63 -0.12
C ALA A 105 3.35 -6.29 0.24
N TYR A 106 2.86 -5.18 -0.33
CA TYR A 106 3.49 -3.87 -0.20
C TYR A 106 2.48 -2.74 0.05
N VAL A 107 2.97 -1.60 0.49
CA VAL A 107 2.17 -0.37 0.63
C VAL A 107 2.10 0.32 -0.74
N PRO A 108 0.89 0.56 -1.30
CA PRO A 108 0.75 1.23 -2.60
C PRO A 108 1.10 2.71 -2.53
N ASP A 109 1.05 3.29 -1.34
CA ASP A 109 1.36 4.70 -1.11
C ASP A 109 2.88 4.95 -1.21
N PRO A 110 3.34 5.81 -2.15
CA PRO A 110 4.75 6.12 -2.32
C PRO A 110 5.31 7.04 -1.22
N GLU A 111 4.46 7.75 -0.47
CA GLU A 111 4.87 8.66 0.60
C GLU A 111 5.27 7.87 1.86
N ILE A 112 4.75 6.66 2.01
CA ILE A 112 5.07 5.74 3.11
C ILE A 112 6.22 4.82 2.70
N ASN A 113 7.44 5.36 2.70
CA ASN A 113 8.65 4.60 2.39
C ASN A 113 9.63 4.55 3.57
N PRO A 114 10.39 3.45 3.70
CA PRO A 114 11.42 3.33 4.73
C PRO A 114 12.60 4.27 4.46
N VAL A 115 13.41 4.53 5.49
CA VAL A 115 14.51 5.49 5.45
C VAL A 115 15.52 5.12 4.35
N GLY A 116 15.85 6.09 3.48
CA GLY A 116 16.80 5.87 2.38
C GLY A 116 16.20 5.31 1.09
N CYS A 117 14.88 5.12 1.02
CA CYS A 117 14.17 4.86 -0.23
C CYS A 117 13.62 6.15 -0.87
N ARG A 118 13.90 6.36 -2.17
CA ARG A 118 13.27 7.45 -2.93
C ARG A 118 11.83 7.10 -3.24
N ILE A 119 10.92 8.04 -2.98
CA ILE A 119 9.45 7.94 -3.12
C ILE A 119 9.00 7.30 -4.44
N ARG A 120 9.70 7.58 -5.55
CA ARG A 120 9.32 7.10 -6.89
C ARG A 120 9.86 5.71 -7.24
N ASP A 121 10.92 5.27 -6.58
CA ASP A 121 11.72 4.12 -7.01
C ASP A 121 11.54 2.90 -6.12
N CYS A 122 10.80 3.03 -5.02
CA CYS A 122 10.74 2.05 -3.97
C CYS A 122 9.36 1.99 -3.30
N ARG A 123 9.00 0.79 -2.83
CA ARG A 123 7.76 0.53 -2.10
C ARG A 123 8.05 -0.19 -0.79
N LYS A 124 7.35 0.19 0.28
CA LYS A 124 7.46 -0.47 1.58
C LYS A 124 6.87 -1.88 1.54
N ILE A 125 7.63 -2.87 1.99
CA ILE A 125 7.19 -4.25 2.17
C ILE A 125 6.39 -4.35 3.47
N LEU A 126 5.25 -5.04 3.41
CA LEU A 126 4.45 -5.40 4.58
C LEU A 126 4.67 -6.85 4.97
N ALA A 127 4.74 -7.73 3.98
CA ALA A 127 4.95 -9.16 4.17
C ALA A 127 5.47 -9.82 2.89
N VAL A 128 6.10 -10.98 3.06
CA VAL A 128 6.42 -11.89 1.97
C VAL A 128 5.57 -13.14 2.15
N ILE A 129 4.95 -13.59 1.07
CA ILE A 129 4.10 -14.78 1.01
C ILE A 129 4.84 -15.80 0.15
N LYS A 130 5.05 -17.00 0.71
CA LYS A 130 5.70 -18.12 0.04
C LYS A 130 4.72 -18.85 -0.87
#